data_AF-X1ILH5-F1
#
_entry.id   AF-X1ILH5-F1
#
_cell.length_a   1.000
_cell.length_b   1.000
_cell.length_c   1.000
_cell.angle_alpha   90.00
_cell.angle_beta   90.00
_cell.angle_gamma   90.00
#
_symmetry.space_group_name_H-M   'P 1'
#
loop_
_entity.id
_entity.type
_entity.pdbx_description
1 polymer ?
#
loop_
_entity_poly.entity_id
_entity_poly.type
_entity_poly.pdbx_seq_one_letter_code
_entity_poly.pdbx_strand_id
1 'polypeptide(L)'
;MLVEIGNLKNFETFVPYQDKNKRYLGKILNDITSIKKFYEFSYDSIVKRAQTIDVSWFNIRKMPVYFFEIEYSTNIQNSLLKFNELQDFNSKFFIVADEVRKKEFEDRVSLSAFLEIKERVKFMDFTSLSEWHSSEYKILSIRDNFNL
;
A
#
# COMPACT_ATOMS: atom_id res chain seq x y z
N MET A 1 3.02 2.10 -10.34
CA MET A 1 1.90 1.16 -10.14
C MET A 1 1.01 1.53 -8.96
N LEU A 2 1.30 1.14 -7.71
CA LEU A 2 0.36 1.34 -6.58
C LEU A 2 -0.08 2.80 -6.40
N VAL A 3 0.83 3.76 -6.45
CA VAL A 3 0.48 5.20 -6.35
C VAL A 3 -0.49 5.63 -7.46
N GLU A 4 -0.24 5.20 -8.70
CA GLU A 4 -1.10 5.54 -9.84
C GLU A 4 -2.48 4.88 -9.70
N ILE A 5 -2.54 3.62 -9.29
CA ILE A 5 -3.80 2.93 -9.00
C ILE A 5 -4.59 3.70 -7.95
N GLY A 6 -3.96 4.06 -6.83
CA GLY A 6 -4.62 4.81 -5.76
C GLY A 6 -5.22 6.12 -6.26
N ASN A 7 -4.46 6.87 -7.07
CA ASN A 7 -4.92 8.12 -7.68
C ASN A 7 -6.09 7.88 -8.65
N LEU A 8 -6.04 6.86 -9.52
CA LEU A 8 -7.13 6.49 -10.43
C LEU A 8 -8.43 6.12 -9.68
N LYS A 9 -8.28 5.62 -8.46
CA LYS A 9 -9.38 5.27 -7.56
C LYS A 9 -9.79 6.42 -6.63
N ASN A 10 -9.29 7.64 -6.87
CA ASN A 10 -9.56 8.86 -6.10
C ASN A 10 -9.14 8.78 -4.63
N PHE A 11 -8.11 7.98 -4.31
CA PHE A 11 -7.46 8.03 -3.01
C PHE A 11 -6.33 9.06 -3.00
N GLU A 12 -6.06 9.59 -1.82
CA GLU A 12 -4.86 10.36 -1.55
C GLU A 12 -3.70 9.41 -1.26
N THR A 13 -2.56 9.54 -1.93
CA THR A 13 -1.48 8.56 -1.96
C THR A 13 -0.17 9.15 -1.48
N PHE A 14 0.55 8.37 -0.69
CA PHE A 14 1.83 8.74 -0.09
C PHE A 14 2.86 7.63 -0.24
N VAL A 15 4.13 8.04 -0.35
CA VAL A 15 5.31 7.18 -0.20
C VAL A 15 6.24 7.81 0.86
N PRO A 16 7.01 7.01 1.61
CA PRO A 16 7.91 7.51 2.64
C PRO A 16 8.89 8.58 2.14
N TYR A 17 9.28 9.48 3.05
CA TYR A 17 10.13 10.61 2.72
C TYR A 17 11.49 10.22 2.14
N GLN A 18 12.06 9.10 2.59
CA GLN A 18 13.30 8.54 2.06
C GLN A 18 13.18 8.05 0.62
N ASP A 19 11.96 7.72 0.19
CA ASP A 19 11.68 7.10 -1.10
C ASP A 19 11.15 8.09 -2.14
N LYS A 20 10.77 9.30 -1.71
CA LYS A 20 10.17 10.33 -2.57
C LYS A 20 10.97 10.62 -3.86
N ASN A 21 12.29 10.52 -3.81
CA ASN A 21 13.18 10.82 -4.96
C ASN A 21 13.48 9.59 -5.84
N LYS A 22 13.00 8.40 -5.48
CA LYS A 22 13.14 7.20 -6.32
C LYS A 22 12.41 7.41 -7.65
N ARG A 23 12.91 6.78 -8.71
CA ARG A 23 12.35 6.87 -10.05
C ARG A 23 11.48 5.67 -10.38
N TYR A 24 10.35 5.92 -11.03
CA TYR A 24 9.46 4.93 -11.61
C TYR A 24 9.09 5.37 -13.03
N LEU A 25 9.44 4.57 -14.03
CA LEU A 25 9.20 4.87 -15.46
C LEU A 25 9.62 6.30 -15.86
N GLY A 26 10.80 6.74 -15.40
CA GLY A 26 11.35 8.06 -15.69
C GLY A 26 10.81 9.21 -14.81
N LYS A 27 9.67 9.02 -14.13
CA LYS A 27 9.08 10.00 -13.20
C LYS A 27 9.62 9.80 -11.78
N ILE A 28 9.71 10.88 -11.01
CA ILE A 28 10.06 10.80 -9.58
C ILE A 28 8.79 10.45 -8.79
N LEU A 29 8.87 9.58 -7.77
CA LEU A 29 7.68 9.18 -6.98
C LEU A 29 6.97 10.39 -6.33
N ASN A 30 7.74 11.39 -5.92
CA ASN A 30 7.22 12.66 -5.43
C ASN A 30 6.42 13.45 -6.48
N ASP A 31 6.47 13.14 -7.76
CA ASP A 31 5.64 13.80 -8.77
C ASP A 31 4.33 13.06 -9.01
N ILE A 32 4.27 11.78 -8.60
CA ILE A 32 3.13 10.88 -8.84
C ILE A 32 2.20 10.84 -7.62
N THR A 33 2.74 10.94 -6.40
CA THR A 33 1.93 10.98 -5.17
C THR A 33 0.99 12.18 -5.14
N SER A 34 -0.21 12.01 -4.59
CA SER A 34 -1.15 13.14 -4.44
C SER A 34 -0.93 13.96 -3.17
N ILE A 35 -0.32 13.39 -2.12
CA ILE A 35 0.02 14.14 -0.90
C ILE A 35 1.53 14.13 -0.61
N LYS A 36 2.05 15.26 -0.11
CA LYS A 36 3.49 15.43 0.23
C LYS A 36 3.75 15.40 1.73
N LYS A 37 2.73 15.69 2.53
CA LYS A 37 2.78 15.59 3.99
C LYS A 37 1.87 14.43 4.41
N PHE A 38 2.40 13.52 5.21
CA PHE A 38 1.62 12.44 5.79
C PHE A 38 0.58 13.00 6.78
N TYR A 39 -0.61 12.40 6.83
CA TYR A 39 -1.66 12.87 7.73
C TYR A 39 -1.41 12.45 9.19
N GLU A 40 -1.78 13.34 10.11
CA GLU A 40 -1.68 13.15 11.55
C GLU A 40 -3.01 12.59 12.09
N PHE A 41 -3.34 11.36 11.68
CA PHE A 41 -4.64 10.73 11.99
C PHE A 41 -4.74 10.12 13.40
N SER A 42 -3.65 10.13 14.17
CA SER A 42 -3.56 9.52 15.51
C SER A 42 -2.36 10.08 16.29
N TYR A 43 -1.99 9.42 17.39
CA TYR A 43 -0.80 9.73 18.19
C TYR A 43 0.49 9.63 17.38
N ASP A 44 1.47 10.46 17.74
CA ASP A 44 2.77 10.57 17.05
C ASP A 44 3.48 9.24 16.83
N SER A 45 3.48 8.34 17.81
CA SER A 45 4.15 7.04 17.69
C SER A 45 3.52 6.17 16.59
N ILE A 46 2.19 6.13 16.54
CA ILE A 46 1.41 5.39 15.54
C ILE A 46 1.60 6.02 14.16
N VAL A 47 1.52 7.34 14.07
CA VAL A 47 1.71 8.07 12.80
C VAL A 47 3.13 7.85 12.27
N LYS A 48 4.16 7.96 13.12
CA LYS A 48 5.55 7.67 12.74
C LYS A 48 5.72 6.25 12.26
N ARG A 49 5.04 5.28 12.88
CA ARG A 49 5.06 3.89 12.40
C ARG A 49 4.46 3.77 11.01
N ALA A 50 3.26 4.33 10.80
CA ALA A 50 2.57 4.30 9.52
C ALA A 50 3.36 5.02 8.40
N GLN A 51 4.13 6.06 8.72
CA GLN A 51 5.02 6.74 7.77
C GLN A 51 6.13 5.85 7.20
N THR A 52 6.44 4.73 7.87
CA THR A 52 7.43 3.75 7.39
C THR A 52 6.87 2.73 6.42
N ILE A 53 5.56 2.77 6.15
CA ILE A 53 4.91 1.92 5.16
C ILE A 53 5.22 2.43 3.75
N ASP A 54 5.70 1.54 2.87
CA ASP A 54 6.17 1.91 1.52
C ASP A 54 5.13 2.65 0.68
N VAL A 55 3.85 2.27 0.75
CA VAL A 55 2.75 3.02 0.13
C VAL A 55 1.54 3.06 1.06
N SER A 56 0.98 4.25 1.25
CA SER A 56 -0.24 4.46 2.03
C SER A 56 -1.29 5.20 1.21
N TRP A 57 -2.54 4.75 1.29
CA TRP A 57 -3.69 5.43 0.68
C TRP A 57 -4.67 5.92 1.74
N PHE A 58 -5.19 7.12 1.55
CA PHE A 58 -6.11 7.80 2.44
C PHE A 58 -7.42 8.13 1.71
N ASN A 59 -8.52 8.10 2.46
CA ASN A 59 -9.80 8.58 1.96
C ASN A 59 -9.93 10.10 2.09
N ILE A 60 -11.04 10.64 1.59
CA ILE A 60 -11.40 12.07 1.68
C ILE A 60 -11.45 12.63 3.11
N ARG A 61 -11.58 11.77 4.12
CA ARG A 61 -11.55 12.17 5.55
C ARG A 61 -10.13 12.11 6.13
N LYS A 62 -9.12 11.91 5.29
CA LYS A 62 -7.69 11.80 5.64
C LYS A 62 -7.38 10.62 6.55
N MET A 63 -8.23 9.59 6.53
CA MET A 63 -8.04 8.36 7.28
C MET A 63 -7.40 7.29 6.40
N PRO A 64 -6.48 6.47 6.94
CA PRO A 64 -5.81 5.44 6.17
C PRO A 64 -6.79 4.33 5.77
N VAL A 65 -6.75 3.93 4.50
CA VAL A 65 -7.61 2.88 3.94
C VAL A 65 -6.79 1.67 3.52
N TYR A 66 -5.63 1.91 2.89
CA TYR A 66 -4.76 0.85 2.41
C TYR A 66 -3.30 1.13 2.78
N PHE A 67 -2.61 0.05 3.15
CA PHE A 67 -1.18 0.03 3.42
C PHE A 67 -0.54 -1.10 2.64
N PHE A 68 0.57 -0.81 1.97
CA PHE A 68 1.30 -1.77 1.14
C PHE A 68 2.78 -1.77 1.56
N GLU A 69 3.32 -2.96 1.83
CA GLU A 69 4.75 -3.21 1.99
C GLU A 69 5.24 -4.01 0.79
N ILE A 70 6.32 -3.56 0.16
CA ILE A 70 6.92 -4.21 -1.01
C ILE A 70 8.14 -5.00 -0.56
N GLU A 71 8.05 -6.32 -0.69
CA GLU A 71 8.97 -7.27 -0.08
C GLU A 71 9.79 -8.00 -1.14
N TYR A 72 10.97 -7.47 -1.48
CA TYR A 72 11.87 -8.09 -2.45
C TYR A 72 12.69 -9.24 -1.86
N SER A 73 13.44 -8.95 -0.79
CA SER A 73 14.31 -9.91 -0.09
C SER A 73 14.31 -9.73 1.44
N THR A 74 13.60 -8.71 1.91
CA THR A 74 13.44 -8.35 3.32
C THR A 74 12.47 -9.28 4.06
N ASN A 75 12.41 -9.19 5.38
CA ASN A 75 11.64 -10.11 6.22
C ASN A 75 10.16 -9.72 6.30
N ILE A 76 9.27 -10.54 5.72
CA ILE A 76 7.81 -10.35 5.74
C ILE A 76 7.26 -10.17 7.16
N GLN A 77 7.88 -10.82 8.16
CA GLN A 77 7.46 -10.68 9.55
C GLN A 77 7.59 -9.24 10.07
N ASN A 78 8.60 -8.48 9.63
CA ASN A 78 8.75 -7.08 10.02
C ASN A 78 7.61 -6.21 9.47
N SER A 79 7.17 -6.49 8.25
CA SER A 79 6.02 -5.84 7.63
C SER A 79 4.71 -6.20 8.33
N LEU A 80 4.53 -7.46 8.74
CA LEU A 80 3.39 -7.85 9.56
C LEU A 80 3.40 -7.17 10.94
N LEU A 81 4.57 -6.98 11.57
CA LEU A 81 4.68 -6.21 12.82
C LEU A 81 4.27 -4.75 12.63
N LYS A 82 4.66 -4.12 11.51
CA LYS A 82 4.20 -2.76 11.15
C LYS A 82 2.68 -2.69 11.08
N PHE A 83 2.04 -3.65 10.39
CA PHE A 83 0.59 -3.70 10.26
C PHE A 83 -0.11 -3.97 11.60
N ASN A 84 0.48 -4.79 12.47
CA ASN A 84 -0.09 -5.10 13.77
C ASN A 84 -0.16 -3.86 14.68
N GLU A 85 0.82 -2.96 14.61
CA GLU A 85 0.78 -1.66 15.31
C GLU A 85 -0.29 -0.71 14.77
N LEU A 86 -0.89 -1.03 13.62
CA LEU A 86 -1.97 -0.26 12.98
C LEU A 86 -3.31 -1.03 13.01
N GLN A 87 -3.41 -2.08 13.83
CA GLN A 87 -4.58 -2.96 13.87
C GLN A 87 -5.89 -2.23 14.21
N ASP A 88 -5.84 -1.15 14.99
CA ASP A 88 -7.01 -0.39 15.44
C ASP A 88 -7.67 0.43 14.32
N PHE A 89 -7.01 0.59 13.17
CA PHE A 89 -7.58 1.25 12.00
C PHE A 89 -8.30 0.25 11.11
N ASN A 90 -9.46 0.67 10.56
CA ASN A 90 -10.18 -0.08 9.55
C ASN A 90 -9.50 0.02 8.17
N SER A 91 -8.24 -0.39 8.11
CA SER A 91 -7.41 -0.41 6.91
C SER A 91 -7.21 -1.85 6.44
N LYS A 92 -7.00 -1.98 5.12
CA LYS A 92 -6.57 -3.24 4.49
C LYS A 92 -5.07 -3.21 4.29
N PHE A 93 -4.42 -4.34 4.52
CA PHE A 93 -2.96 -4.46 4.45
C PHE A 93 -2.56 -5.40 3.32
N PHE A 94 -1.48 -5.07 2.63
CA PHE A 94 -0.97 -5.87 1.53
C PHE A 94 0.53 -6.07 1.65
N ILE A 95 0.95 -7.33 1.55
CA ILE A 95 2.34 -7.70 1.25
C ILE A 95 2.41 -7.89 -0.26
N VAL A 96 3.27 -7.11 -0.92
CA VAL A 96 3.51 -7.19 -2.36
C VAL A 96 4.88 -7.78 -2.60
N ALA A 97 4.96 -8.97 -3.20
CA ALA A 97 6.23 -9.69 -3.34
C ALA A 97 6.25 -10.59 -4.58
N ASP A 98 7.34 -11.33 -4.78
CA ASP A 98 7.37 -12.42 -5.77
C ASP A 98 6.51 -13.60 -5.29
N GLU A 99 5.78 -14.27 -6.20
CA GLU A 99 4.87 -15.39 -5.86
C GLU A 99 5.58 -16.52 -5.11
N VAL A 100 6.89 -16.73 -5.33
CA VAL A 100 7.67 -17.72 -4.58
C VAL A 100 7.68 -17.47 -3.07
N ARG A 101 7.40 -16.23 -2.64
CA ARG A 101 7.34 -15.82 -1.23
C ARG A 101 5.96 -15.99 -0.60
N LYS A 102 4.95 -16.39 -1.35
CA LYS A 102 3.58 -16.55 -0.85
C LYS A 102 3.48 -17.55 0.30
N LYS A 103 4.20 -18.67 0.21
CA LYS A 103 4.25 -19.65 1.30
C LYS A 103 4.87 -19.06 2.58
N GLU A 104 5.95 -18.29 2.44
CA GLU A 104 6.55 -17.57 3.57
C GLU A 104 5.53 -16.61 4.20
N PHE A 105 4.78 -15.86 3.39
CA PHE A 105 3.70 -15.00 3.86
C PHE A 105 2.63 -15.78 4.65
N GLU A 106 2.11 -16.88 4.08
CA GLU A 106 1.07 -17.70 4.68
C GLU A 106 1.52 -18.27 6.03
N ASP A 107 2.74 -18.80 6.09
CA ASP A 107 3.34 -19.32 7.32
C ASP A 107 3.45 -18.21 8.37
N ARG A 108 3.94 -17.02 8.00
CA ARG A 108 4.15 -15.90 8.94
C ARG A 108 2.85 -15.27 9.43
N VAL A 109 1.88 -15.01 8.55
CA VAL A 109 0.59 -14.39 8.93
C VAL A 109 -0.27 -15.33 9.78
N SER A 110 -0.02 -16.64 9.71
CA SER A 110 -0.72 -17.64 10.54
C SER A 110 -0.32 -17.63 12.01
N LEU A 111 0.80 -16.99 12.37
CA LEU A 111 1.29 -16.92 13.74
C LEU A 111 0.29 -16.20 14.64
N SER A 112 0.17 -16.66 15.88
CA SER A 112 -0.78 -16.12 16.87
C SER A 112 -0.58 -14.62 17.14
N ALA A 113 0.64 -14.12 16.95
CA ALA A 113 0.98 -12.71 17.08
C ALA A 113 0.21 -11.78 16.10
N PHE A 114 -0.38 -12.32 15.03
CA PHE A 114 -1.05 -11.54 13.98
C PHE A 114 -2.55 -11.85 13.84
N LEU A 115 -3.16 -12.50 14.85
CA LEU A 115 -4.58 -12.90 14.79
C LEU A 115 -5.52 -11.71 14.49
N GLU A 116 -5.27 -10.55 15.07
CA GLU A 116 -6.10 -9.34 14.93
C GLU A 116 -6.07 -8.72 13.52
N ILE A 117 -5.04 -9.02 12.74
CA ILE A 117 -4.86 -8.47 11.39
C ILE A 117 -5.00 -9.53 10.29
N LYS A 118 -4.91 -10.82 10.61
CA LYS A 118 -4.80 -11.94 9.66
C LYS A 118 -5.81 -11.86 8.51
N GLU A 119 -7.08 -11.59 8.82
CA GLU A 119 -8.14 -11.53 7.80
C GLU A 119 -8.06 -10.30 6.89
N ARG A 120 -7.40 -9.23 7.35
CA ARG A 120 -7.24 -7.94 6.68
C ARG A 120 -5.93 -7.81 5.91
N VAL A 121 -4.95 -8.69 6.17
CA VAL A 121 -3.70 -8.76 5.41
C VAL A 121 -3.88 -9.71 4.22
N LYS A 122 -3.48 -9.25 3.03
CA LYS A 122 -3.50 -10.05 1.80
C LYS A 122 -2.12 -10.06 1.14
N PHE A 123 -1.85 -11.14 0.42
CA PHE A 123 -0.69 -11.23 -0.46
C PHE A 123 -1.07 -10.81 -1.87
N MET A 124 -0.19 -10.11 -2.56
CA MET A 124 -0.33 -9.74 -3.96
C MET A 124 1.01 -9.91 -4.66
N ASP A 125 1.08 -10.77 -5.67
CA ASP A 125 2.31 -10.90 -6.44
C ASP A 125 2.48 -9.73 -7.44
N PHE A 126 3.70 -9.55 -7.96
CA PHE A 126 3.99 -8.48 -8.91
C PHE A 126 3.22 -8.59 -10.24
N THR A 127 2.86 -9.81 -10.68
CA THR A 127 2.05 -10.03 -11.89
C THR A 127 0.64 -9.53 -11.65
N SER A 128 0.01 -9.96 -10.56
CA SER A 128 -1.31 -9.49 -10.11
C SER A 128 -1.37 -7.96 -9.97
N LEU A 129 -0.32 -7.33 -9.41
CA LEU A 129 -0.24 -5.87 -9.33
C LEU A 129 -0.19 -5.20 -10.72
N SER A 130 0.57 -5.77 -11.65
CA SER A 130 0.68 -5.28 -13.03
C SER A 130 -0.65 -5.40 -13.79
N GLU A 131 -1.34 -6.52 -13.61
CA GLU A 131 -2.68 -6.76 -14.17
C GLU A 131 -3.71 -5.78 -13.60
N TRP A 132 -3.68 -5.54 -12.29
CA TRP A 132 -4.55 -4.57 -11.65
C TRP A 132 -4.32 -3.16 -12.19
N HIS A 133 -3.05 -2.72 -12.27
CA HIS A 133 -2.68 -1.44 -12.85
C HIS A 133 -3.20 -1.28 -14.27
N SER A 134 -2.95 -2.26 -15.13
CA SER A 134 -3.41 -2.27 -16.52
C SER A 134 -4.93 -2.20 -16.63
N SER A 135 -5.64 -2.86 -15.70
CA SER A 135 -7.11 -2.90 -15.68
C SER A 135 -7.71 -1.55 -15.30
N GLU A 136 -7.13 -0.83 -14.34
CA GLU A 136 -7.61 0.51 -13.96
C GLU A 136 -7.42 1.52 -15.08
N TYR A 137 -6.35 1.43 -15.87
CA TYR A 137 -6.18 2.27 -17.07
C TYR A 137 -7.18 1.94 -18.18
N LYS A 138 -7.53 0.66 -18.38
CA LYS A 138 -8.61 0.27 -19.30
C LYS A 138 -9.96 0.83 -18.83
N ILE A 139 -10.22 0.80 -17.53
CA ILE A 139 -11.45 1.39 -16.96
C ILE A 139 -11.46 2.90 -17.18
N LEU A 140 -10.34 3.58 -16.95
CA LEU A 140 -10.21 5.03 -17.20
C LEU A 140 -10.52 5.36 -18.67
N SER A 141 -9.90 4.66 -19.62
CA SER A 141 -10.14 4.95 -21.05
C SER A 141 -11.59 4.71 -21.46
N ILE A 142 -12.25 3.70 -20.86
CA ILE A 142 -13.69 3.49 -21.06
C ILE A 142 -14.48 4.67 -20.48
N ARG A 143 -14.19 5.12 -19.26
CA ARG A 143 -14.88 6.27 -18.65
C ARG A 143 -14.73 7.53 -19.48
N ASP A 144 -13.53 7.82 -19.96
CA ASP A 144 -13.24 8.97 -20.82
C ASP A 144 -14.03 8.90 -22.13
N ASN A 145 -14.11 7.72 -22.76
CA ASN A 145 -14.89 7.50 -23.98
C ASN A 145 -16.40 7.76 -23.79
N PHE A 146 -16.92 7.60 -22.58
CA PHE A 146 -18.33 7.80 -22.25
C PHE A 146 -18.59 9.08 -21.43
N ASN A 147 -17.59 9.92 -21.18
CA ASN A 147 -17.66 11.11 -20.31
C ASN A 147 -18.25 10.81 -18.90
N LEU A 148 -17.86 9.67 -18.31
CA LEU A 148 -18.30 9.21 -16.99
C LEU A 148 -17.32 9.58 -15.87
#